data_AF-A0A9P6MC39-F1
#
_entry.id   AF-A0A9P6MC39-F1
#
_cell.length_a   1.000
_cell.length_b   1.000
_cell.length_c   1.000
_cell.angle_alpha   90.00
_cell.angle_beta   90.00
_cell.angle_gamma   90.00
#
_symmetry.space_group_name_H-M   'P 1'
#
loop_
_entity.id
_entity.type
_entity.pdbx_description
1 polymer ?
#
loop_
_entity_poly.entity_id
_entity_poly.type
_entity_poly.pdbx_seq_one_letter_code
_entity_poly.pdbx_strand_id
1 'polypeptide(L)'
;RMVFGLSTPQILELAGYHMENARKTEDDKLRLVLCENAESDLSRVRKVVNWAPKYRDNQELRRKVADAFFKLGDLQLHLGQTEKAEASHKKAKKCG
;
A
#
# COMPACT_ATOMS: atom_id res chain seq x y z
N ARG A 1 -12.83 4.92 -16.94
CA ARG A 1 -13.17 4.08 -15.77
C ARG A 1 -12.59 2.68 -16.03
N MET A 2 -11.30 2.46 -15.76
CA MET A 2 -10.67 1.14 -15.97
C MET A 2 -10.97 0.25 -14.76
N VAL A 3 -11.81 -0.74 -14.97
CA VAL A 3 -12.09 -1.83 -14.04
C VAL A 3 -11.04 -2.92 -14.32
N PHE A 4 -9.94 -2.92 -13.57
CA PHE A 4 -9.08 -4.11 -13.54
C PHE A 4 -9.72 -5.13 -12.59
N GLY A 5 -10.14 -6.28 -13.13
CA GLY A 5 -10.77 -7.41 -12.44
C GLY A 5 -9.84 -8.17 -11.48
N LEU A 6 -8.90 -7.48 -10.84
CA LEU A 6 -7.97 -8.06 -9.89
C LEU A 6 -8.67 -8.31 -8.55
N SER A 7 -8.42 -9.48 -7.99
CA SER A 7 -8.82 -9.84 -6.63
C SER A 7 -8.05 -9.03 -5.59
N THR A 8 -8.56 -8.97 -4.36
CA THR A 8 -7.91 -8.26 -3.25
C THR A 8 -6.45 -8.69 -3.02
N PRO A 9 -6.11 -10.00 -3.02
CA PRO A 9 -4.71 -10.43 -2.94
C PRO A 9 -3.84 -9.96 -4.12
N GLN A 10 -4.37 -9.99 -5.35
CA GLN A 10 -3.62 -9.53 -6.54
C GLN A 10 -3.34 -8.03 -6.50
N ILE A 11 -4.28 -7.20 -6.00
CA ILE A 11 -4.04 -5.77 -5.83
C ILE A 11 -2.97 -5.53 -4.75
N LEU A 12 -2.94 -6.33 -3.68
CA LEU A 12 -1.91 -6.25 -2.66
C LEU A 12 -0.53 -6.65 -3.19
N GLU A 13 -0.47 -7.68 -4.03
CA GLU A 13 0.75 -8.08 -4.74
C GLU A 13 1.23 -6.98 -5.70
N LEU A 14 0.32 -6.36 -6.45
CA LEU A 14 0.63 -5.24 -7.33
C LEU A 14 1.19 -4.03 -6.57
N ALA A 15 0.62 -3.70 -5.40
CA ALA A 15 1.19 -2.69 -4.52
C ALA A 15 2.62 -3.05 -4.08
N GLY A 16 2.85 -4.33 -3.73
CA GLY A 16 4.17 -4.88 -3.46
C GLY A 16 5.15 -4.68 -4.61
N TYR A 17 4.71 -4.96 -5.84
CA TYR A 17 5.48 -4.74 -7.06
C TYR A 17 5.84 -3.26 -7.25
N HIS A 18 4.90 -2.34 -7.07
CA HIS A 18 5.17 -0.91 -7.15
C HIS A 18 6.23 -0.47 -6.12
N MET A 19 6.12 -0.90 -4.86
CA MET A 19 7.08 -0.58 -3.81
C MET A 19 8.47 -1.18 -4.07
N GLU A 20 8.54 -2.42 -4.55
CA GLU A 20 9.80 -3.07 -4.91
C GLU A 20 10.52 -2.32 -6.03
N ASN A 21 9.78 -1.87 -7.05
CA ASN A 21 10.35 -1.03 -8.10
C ASN A 21 10.77 0.34 -7.57
N ALA A 22 9.97 0.98 -6.71
CA ALA A 22 10.33 2.26 -6.09
C ALA A 22 11.64 2.19 -5.27
N ARG A 23 11.96 1.01 -4.70
CA ARG A 23 13.24 0.78 -4.00
C ARG A 23 14.43 0.67 -4.95
N LYS A 24 14.22 0.15 -6.17
CA LYS A 24 15.27 -0.13 -7.16
C LYS A 24 15.50 1.02 -8.15
N THR A 25 14.53 1.90 -8.31
CA THR A 25 14.62 3.03 -9.23
C THR A 25 15.46 4.14 -8.62
N GLU A 26 16.41 4.68 -9.40
CA GLU A 26 17.25 5.83 -8.98
C GLU A 26 16.56 7.17 -9.23
N ASP A 27 15.71 7.26 -10.26
CA ASP A 27 14.97 8.48 -10.59
C ASP A 27 13.86 8.74 -9.55
N ASP A 28 14.03 9.79 -8.74
CA ASP A 28 13.10 10.14 -7.69
C ASP A 28 11.69 10.47 -8.20
N LYS A 29 11.53 11.02 -9.41
CA LYS A 29 10.19 11.27 -9.97
C LYS A 29 9.47 9.97 -10.26
N LEU A 30 10.18 8.97 -10.82
CA LEU A 30 9.61 7.65 -11.02
C LEU A 30 9.30 6.94 -9.69
N ARG A 31 10.18 7.05 -8.69
CA ARG A 31 9.93 6.52 -7.34
C ARG A 31 8.66 7.12 -6.72
N LEU A 32 8.44 8.43 -6.91
CA LEU A 32 7.23 9.12 -6.45
C LEU A 32 5.98 8.54 -7.09
N VAL A 33 5.94 8.38 -8.41
CA VAL A 33 4.79 7.77 -9.12
C VAL A 33 4.53 6.35 -8.63
N LEU A 34 5.58 5.55 -8.43
CA LEU A 34 5.45 4.19 -7.93
C LEU A 34 4.90 4.16 -6.50
N CYS A 35 5.32 5.07 -5.62
CA CYS A 35 4.76 5.19 -4.28
C CYS A 35 3.28 5.61 -4.31
N GLU A 36 2.88 6.50 -5.21
CA GLU A 36 1.47 6.92 -5.37
C GLU A 36 0.58 5.78 -5.89
N ASN A 37 1.09 4.98 -6.83
CA ASN A 37 0.39 3.78 -7.31
C ASN A 37 0.22 2.76 -6.17
N ALA A 38 1.29 2.50 -5.41
CA ALA A 38 1.22 1.62 -4.23
C ALA A 38 0.20 2.14 -3.20
N GLU A 39 0.20 3.45 -2.90
CA GLU A 39 -0.77 4.04 -1.96
C GLU A 39 -2.22 3.84 -2.42
N SER A 40 -2.49 4.07 -3.70
CA SER A 40 -3.80 3.91 -4.30
C SER A 40 -4.29 2.46 -4.20
N ASP A 41 -3.44 1.50 -4.54
CA ASP A 41 -3.73 0.07 -4.46
C ASP A 41 -3.96 -0.39 -3.02
N LEU A 42 -3.09 -0.01 -2.09
CA LEU A 42 -3.26 -0.34 -0.66
C LEU A 42 -4.52 0.28 -0.07
N SER A 43 -4.88 1.51 -0.49
CA SER A 43 -6.10 2.17 -0.03
C SER A 43 -7.36 1.43 -0.50
N ARG A 44 -7.35 0.87 -1.72
CA ARG A 44 -8.42 0.01 -2.24
C ARG A 44 -8.51 -1.29 -1.46
N VAL A 45 -7.38 -1.97 -1.26
CA VAL A 45 -7.32 -3.23 -0.49
C VAL A 45 -7.83 -3.02 0.92
N ARG A 46 -7.34 -1.99 1.61
CA ARG A 46 -7.76 -1.67 2.98
C ARG A 46 -9.27 -1.47 3.10
N LYS A 47 -9.88 -0.74 2.16
CA LYS A 47 -11.32 -0.52 2.17
C LYS A 47 -12.07 -1.85 2.09
N VAL A 48 -11.64 -2.76 1.22
CA VAL A 48 -12.27 -4.08 1.08
C VAL A 48 -12.05 -4.92 2.35
N VAL A 49 -10.82 -4.97 2.88
CA VAL A 49 -10.47 -5.77 4.07
C VAL A 49 -11.21 -5.30 5.33
N ASN A 50 -11.45 -4.00 5.46
CA ASN A 50 -12.14 -3.45 6.64
C ASN A 50 -13.67 -3.65 6.59
N TRP A 51 -14.27 -3.60 5.40
CA TRP A 51 -15.74 -3.52 5.28
C TRP A 51 -16.39 -4.79 4.73
N ALA A 52 -15.69 -5.61 3.93
CA ALA A 52 -16.29 -6.81 3.36
C ALA A 52 -16.36 -7.94 4.41
N PRO A 53 -17.54 -8.54 4.66
CA PRO A 53 -17.70 -9.60 5.66
C PRO A 53 -16.72 -10.76 5.48
N LYS A 54 -16.43 -11.15 4.23
CA LYS A 54 -15.50 -12.22 3.86
C LYS A 54 -14.07 -12.03 4.42
N TYR A 55 -13.64 -10.80 4.67
CA TYR A 55 -12.28 -10.50 5.14
C TYR A 55 -12.24 -9.96 6.58
N ARG A 56 -13.40 -9.86 7.25
CA ARG A 56 -13.50 -9.30 8.60
C ARG A 56 -12.56 -10.02 9.58
N ASP A 57 -12.51 -11.35 9.50
CA ASP A 57 -11.72 -12.19 10.42
C ASP A 57 -10.40 -12.67 9.81
N ASN A 58 -10.05 -12.18 8.61
CA ASN A 58 -8.79 -12.54 7.96
C ASN A 58 -7.63 -11.69 8.51
N GLN A 59 -7.17 -12.06 9.71
CA GLN A 59 -6.08 -11.38 10.42
C GLN A 59 -4.77 -11.40 9.63
N GLU A 60 -4.47 -12.47 8.90
CA GLU A 60 -3.26 -12.57 8.08
C GLU A 60 -3.25 -11.50 6.98
N LEU A 61 -4.37 -11.35 6.26
CA LEU A 61 -4.50 -10.33 5.23
C LEU A 61 -4.41 -8.91 5.81
N ARG A 62 -5.01 -8.68 6.98
CA ARG A 62 -4.90 -7.39 7.70
C ARG A 62 -3.46 -7.05 8.07
N ARG A 63 -2.70 -8.02 8.59
CA ARG A 63 -1.27 -7.86 8.89
C ARG A 63 -0.46 -7.55 7.63
N LYS A 64 -0.68 -8.29 6.55
CA LYS A 64 -0.01 -8.03 5.26
C LYS A 64 -0.29 -6.62 4.72
N VAL A 65 -1.51 -6.11 4.87
CA VAL A 65 -1.87 -4.73 4.50
C VAL A 65 -1.20 -3.72 5.42
N ALA A 66 -1.14 -3.99 6.73
CA ALA A 66 -0.44 -3.13 7.69
C ALA A 66 1.05 -3.02 7.38
N ASP A 67 1.73 -4.16 7.16
CA ASP A 67 3.15 -4.22 6.81
C ASP A 67 3.43 -3.47 5.50
N ALA A 68 2.53 -3.59 4.52
CA ALA A 68 2.66 -2.87 3.25
C ALA A 68 2.55 -1.35 3.42
N PHE A 69 1.61 -0.86 4.24
CA PHE A 69 1.55 0.56 4.57
C PHE A 69 2.77 1.03 5.35
N PHE A 70 3.33 0.19 6.22
CA PHE A 70 4.55 0.52 6.94
C PHE A 70 5.72 0.74 5.97
N LYS A 71 5.96 -0.24 5.08
CA LYS A 71 7.00 -0.16 4.05
C LYS A 71 6.83 1.02 3.11
N LEU A 72 5.59 1.34 2.72
CA LEU A 72 5.30 2.53 1.94
C LEU A 72 5.68 3.82 2.68
N GLY A 73 5.38 3.89 3.99
CA GLY A 73 5.76 5.02 4.81
C GLY A 73 7.28 5.22 4.85
N ASP A 74 8.05 4.14 4.96
CA ASP A 74 9.51 4.21 4.94
C ASP A 74 10.03 4.71 3.58
N LEU A 75 9.48 4.22 2.48
CA LEU A 75 9.82 4.71 1.13
C LEU A 75 9.49 6.21 0.97
N GLN A 76 8.36 6.65 1.52
CA GLN A 76 7.95 8.05 1.51
C GLN A 76 8.90 8.93 2.34
N LEU A 77 9.37 8.46 3.49
CA LEU A 77 10.40 9.17 4.27
C LEU A 77 11.70 9.32 3.49
N HIS A 78 12.15 8.25 2.81
CA HIS A 78 13.36 8.31 1.99
C HIS A 78 13.25 9.32 0.83
N LEU A 79 12.03 9.65 0.40
CA LEU A 79 11.74 10.65 -0.64
C LEU A 79 11.42 12.04 -0.05
N GLY A 80 11.57 12.24 1.25
CA GLY A 80 11.25 13.51 1.92
C GLY A 80 9.75 13.81 2.04
N GLN A 81 8.87 12.84 1.76
CA GLN A 81 7.41 12.99 1.86
C GLN A 81 6.91 12.71 3.29
N THR A 82 7.39 13.48 4.27
CA THR A 82 7.15 13.25 5.70
C THR A 82 5.66 13.14 6.06
N GLU A 83 4.81 14.04 5.56
CA GLU A 83 3.36 14.01 5.85
C GLU A 83 2.67 12.75 5.29
N LYS A 84 3.05 12.33 4.07
CA LYS A 84 2.52 11.10 3.47
C LYS A 84 3.01 9.87 4.24
N ALA A 85 4.28 9.87 4.66
CA ALA A 85 4.84 8.79 5.45
C ALA A 85 4.12 8.60 6.79
N GLU A 86 3.90 9.68 7.53
CA GLU A 86 3.13 9.65 8.78
C GLU A 86 1.72 9.12 8.55
N ALA A 87 1.07 9.55 7.46
CA ALA A 87 -0.24 9.04 7.09
C ALA A 87 -0.19 7.53 6.82
N SER A 88 0.80 7.03 6.07
CA SER A 88 0.99 5.61 5.79
C SER A 88 1.25 4.80 7.07
N HIS A 89 2.16 5.24 7.94
CA HIS A 89 2.40 4.60 9.24
C HIS A 89 1.15 4.59 10.12
N LYS A 90 0.35 5.65 10.12
CA LYS A 90 -0.95 5.70 10.82
C LYS A 90 -1.96 4.72 10.23
N LYS A 91 -1.96 4.51 8.91
CA LYS A 91 -2.79 3.47 8.26
C LYS A 91 -2.32 2.07 8.67
N ALA A 92 -1.01 1.82 8.76
CA ALA A 92 -0.44 0.56 9.22
C ALA A 92 -0.93 0.20 10.63
N LYS A 93 -0.80 1.12 11.58
CA LYS A 93 -1.26 0.95 12.98
C LYS A 93 -2.77 0.71 13.14
N LYS A 94 -3.58 1.11 12.16
CA LYS A 94 -5.04 0.90 12.18
C LYS A 94 -5.47 -0.41 11.53
N CYS A 95 -4.60 -1.01 10.71
CA CYS A 95 -4.88 -2.25 10.00
C CYS A 95 -4.35 -3.49 10.74
N GLY A 96 -3.21 -3.36 11.42
CA GLY A 96 -2.67 -4.37 12.34
C GLY A 96 -3.32 -4.29 13.71
#